data_AF-A0A8T6QS97-F1
#
_entry.id   AF-A0A8T6QS97-F1
#
_cell.length_a   1.000
_cell.length_b   1.000
_cell.length_c   1.000
_cell.angle_alpha   90.00
_cell.angle_beta   90.00
_cell.angle_gamma   90.00
#
_symmetry.space_group_name_H-M   'P 1'
#
loop_
_entity.id
_entity.type
_entity.pdbx_description
1 polymer ?
#
loop_
_entity_poly.entity_id
_entity_poly.type
_entity_poly.pdbx_seq_one_letter_code
_entity_poly.pdbx_strand_id
1 'polypeptide(L)' 'MGNSNPSLKNLEKGRGKKPKKPGSKPYNLRLDNEVKAEIERIAAQYGCLWGSKPWIGGLLEKIGRGELIVVPAPPKQD' A
#
# COMPACT_ATOMS: atom_id res chain seq x y z
N MET A 1 25.66 -22.16 -32.71
CA MET A 1 26.20 -21.12 -31.79
C MET A 1 25.04 -20.55 -31.00
N GLY A 2 24.95 -20.86 -29.70
CA GLY A 2 23.83 -20.44 -28.85
C GLY A 2 23.92 -18.96 -28.51
N ASN A 3 22.87 -18.19 -28.79
CA ASN A 3 22.81 -16.77 -28.49
C ASN A 3 22.77 -16.60 -26.96
N SER A 4 23.87 -16.12 -26.37
CA SER A 4 23.97 -15.90 -24.93
C SER A 4 23.19 -14.65 -24.55
N ASN A 5 22.01 -14.83 -23.97
CA ASN A 5 21.13 -13.73 -23.56
C ASN A 5 21.81 -12.92 -22.44
N PRO A 6 22.18 -11.64 -22.65
CA PRO A 6 22.96 -10.85 -21.69
C PRO A 6 22.20 -10.42 -20.43
N SER A 7 20.91 -10.78 -20.30
CA SER A 7 20.06 -10.34 -19.17
C SER A 7 20.23 -11.15 -17.88
N LEU A 8 20.81 -12.36 -17.93
CA LEU A 8 20.93 -13.23 -16.75
C LEU A 8 21.95 -12.72 -15.71
N LYS A 9 23.07 -12.14 -16.16
CA LYS A 9 24.12 -11.59 -15.27
C LYS A 9 23.65 -10.42 -14.39
N ASN A 10 22.59 -9.72 -14.79
CA ASN A 10 22.04 -8.59 -14.04
C ASN A 10 20.96 -9.01 -13.03
N LEU A 11 20.33 -10.17 -13.23
CA LEU A 11 19.43 -10.77 -12.24
C LEU A 11 20.20 -11.30 -11.02
N GLU A 12 21.37 -11.90 -11.23
CA GLU A 12 22.20 -12.48 -10.16
C GLU A 12 22.72 -11.44 -9.16
N LYS A 13 22.87 -10.17 -9.58
CA LYS A 13 23.34 -9.07 -8.73
C LYS A 13 22.27 -8.42 -7.86
N GLY A 14 21.07 -9.00 -7.76
CA GLY A 14 19.99 -8.47 -6.92
C GLY A 14 19.40 -7.14 -7.40
N ARG A 15 19.72 -6.68 -8.61
CA ARG A 15 19.11 -5.50 -9.23
C ARG A 15 17.64 -5.80 -9.49
N GLY A 16 16.77 -5.20 -8.69
CA GLY A 16 15.31 -5.34 -8.75
C GLY A 16 14.65 -5.49 -7.38
N LYS A 17 15.40 -5.87 -6.34
CA LYS A 17 14.86 -5.91 -4.97
C LYS A 17 14.96 -4.53 -4.35
N LYS A 18 13.85 -3.79 -4.38
CA LYS A 18 13.67 -2.52 -3.65
C LYS A 18 14.12 -2.74 -2.19
N PRO A 19 15.00 -1.90 -1.62
CA PRO A 19 15.45 -2.07 -0.25
C PRO A 19 14.22 -2.01 0.67
N LYS A 20 13.96 -3.11 1.39
CA LYS A 20 12.92 -3.16 2.41
C LYS A 20 13.36 -2.23 3.55
N LYS A 21 12.46 -1.38 4.04
CA LYS A 21 12.73 -0.60 5.25
C LYS A 21 13.05 -1.59 6.38
N PRO A 22 14.13 -1.39 7.16
CA PRO A 22 14.42 -2.25 8.29
C PRO A 22 13.22 -2.25 9.25
N GLY A 23 12.74 -3.43 9.62
CA GLY A 23 11.58 -3.60 10.49
C GLY A 23 10.20 -3.61 9.81
N SER A 24 10.09 -3.32 8.51
CA SER A 24 8.79 -3.40 7.82
C SER A 24 8.39 -4.86 7.59
N LYS A 25 7.34 -5.32 8.27
CA LYS A 25 6.70 -6.61 7.99
C LYS A 25 5.53 -6.39 7.03
N PRO A 26 5.45 -7.13 5.91
CA PRO A 26 4.27 -7.08 5.07
C PRO A 26 3.08 -7.66 5.86
N TYR A 27 1.93 -7.00 5.79
CA TYR A 27 0.66 -7.52 6.28
C TYR A 27 -0.26 -7.77 5.09
N ASN A 28 -0.95 -8.91 5.11
CA ASN A 28 -1.94 -9.26 4.09
C ASN A 28 -3.33 -8.95 4.65
N LEU A 29 -4.08 -8.09 3.97
CA LEU A 29 -5.44 -7.73 4.32
C LEU A 29 -6.40 -8.35 3.29
N ARG A 30 -7.39 -9.13 3.76
CA ARG A 30 -8.48 -9.63 2.92
C ARG A 30 -9.67 -8.70 3.13
N LEU A 31 -10.11 -8.04 2.06
CA LEU A 31 -11.26 -7.14 2.04
C LEU A 31 -12.15 -7.51 0.88
N ASP A 32 -13.45 -7.32 1.05
CA ASP A 32 -14.39 -7.32 -0.07
C ASP A 32 -14.08 -6.13 -0.99
N ASN A 33 -14.41 -6.27 -2.28
CA ASN A 33 -14.09 -5.26 -3.28
C ASN A 33 -14.77 -3.91 -2.96
N GLU A 34 -16.00 -3.93 -2.46
CA GLU A 34 -16.76 -2.74 -2.10
C GLU A 34 -16.12 -2.00 -0.92
N VAL A 35 -15.78 -2.74 0.15
CA VAL A 35 -15.10 -2.19 1.33
C VAL A 35 -13.73 -1.61 0.95
N LYS A 36 -12.98 -2.33 0.11
CA LYS A 36 -11.70 -1.85 -0.39
C LYS A 36 -11.84 -0.54 -1.16
N ALA A 37 -12.80 -0.45 -2.09
CA ALA A 37 -13.04 0.75 -2.88
C ALA A 37 -13.39 1.94 -2.00
N GLU A 38 -14.20 1.72 -0.95
CA GLU A 38 -14.57 2.78 -0.01
C GLU A 38 -13.37 3.27 0.82
N ILE A 39 -12.51 2.36 1.30
CA ILE A 39 -11.29 2.76 2.01
C ILE A 39 -10.32 3.50 1.07
N GLU A 40 -10.20 3.09 -0.19
CA GLU A 40 -9.40 3.81 -1.20
C GLU A 40 -9.96 5.21 -1.47
N ARG A 41 -11.29 5.35 -1.53
CA ARG A 41 -11.96 6.66 -1.64
C ARG A 41 -11.61 7.57 -0.46
N ILE A 42 -11.70 7.05 0.77
CA ILE A 42 -11.32 7.78 1.99
C ILE A 42 -9.83 8.14 1.97
N ALA A 43 -8.96 7.20 1.59
CA ALA A 43 -7.52 7.45 1.49
C ALA A 43 -7.23 8.61 0.53
N ALA A 44 -7.92 8.67 -0.63
CA ALA A 44 -7.78 9.78 -1.57
C ALA A 44 -8.23 11.12 -0.96
N GLN A 45 -9.34 11.16 -0.22
CA GLN A 45 -9.84 12.37 0.44
C GLN A 45 -8.83 12.96 1.43
N TYR A 46 -8.09 12.11 2.14
CA TYR A 46 -7.05 12.54 3.09
C TYR A 46 -5.64 12.65 2.48
N GLY A 47 -5.55 12.65 1.14
CA GLY A 47 -4.28 12.78 0.40
C GLY A 47 -3.32 11.62 0.62
N CYS A 48 -3.81 10.44 1.01
CA CYS A 48 -3.01 9.24 1.23
C CYS A 48 -2.82 8.52 -0.11
N LEU A 49 -1.82 8.96 -0.87
CA LEU A 49 -1.51 8.47 -2.21
C LEU A 49 -0.15 7.77 -2.24
N TRP A 50 -0.03 6.76 -3.10
CA TRP A 50 1.25 6.20 -3.52
C TRP A 50 1.44 6.46 -5.01
N GLY A 51 2.26 7.46 -5.34
CA GLY A 51 2.25 8.05 -6.67
C GLY A 51 0.94 8.79 -6.92
N SER A 52 0.20 8.40 -7.96
CA SER A 52 -1.11 8.97 -8.29
C SER A 52 -2.31 8.11 -7.87
N LYS A 53 -2.06 6.99 -7.16
CA LYS A 53 -3.12 6.04 -6.77
C LYS A 53 -3.42 6.13 -5.27
N PRO A 54 -4.70 6.01 -4.86
CA PRO A 54 -5.04 5.91 -3.45
C PRO A 54 -4.34 4.72 -2.80
N TRP A 55 -3.87 4.92 -1.56
CA TRP A 55 -3.07 3.92 -0.87
C TRP A 55 -3.52 3.73 0.58
N ILE A 56 -4.16 2.59 0.83
CA ILE A 56 -4.68 2.19 2.15
C ILE A 56 -3.56 2.19 3.22
N GLY A 57 -2.34 1.77 2.87
CA GLY A 57 -1.22 1.77 3.81
C GLY A 57 -0.86 3.17 4.33
N GLY A 58 -0.97 4.20 3.47
CA GLY A 58 -0.73 5.58 3.87
C GLY A 58 -1.81 6.10 4.83
N LEU A 59 -3.07 5.70 4.62
CA LEU A 59 -4.17 6.01 5.53
C LEU A 59 -3.92 5.40 6.91
N LEU A 60 -3.55 4.11 6.97
CA LEU A 60 -3.24 3.42 8.21
C LEU A 60 -2.00 4.01 8.90
N GLU A 61 -1.00 4.46 8.14
CA GLU A 61 0.18 5.12 8.68
C GLU A 61 -0.18 6.44 9.38
N LYS A 62 -1.03 7.28 8.75
CA LYS A 62 -1.50 8.53 9.37
C LYS A 62 -2.29 8.28 10.65
N ILE A 63 -3.15 7.25 10.66
CA ILE A 63 -3.88 6.84 11.86
C ILE A 63 -2.91 6.41 12.96
N GLY A 64 -1.95 5.53 12.63
CA GLY A 64 -0.95 5.05 13.59
C GLY A 64 -0.02 6.14 14.13
N ARG A 65 0.17 7.23 13.39
CA ARG A 65 0.93 8.42 13.80
C ARG A 65 0.10 9.45 14.60
N GLY A 66 -1.21 9.27 14.70
CA GLY A 66 -2.11 10.24 15.33
C GLY A 66 -2.41 11.49 14.48
N GLU A 67 -2.05 11.48 13.19
CA GLU A 67 -2.39 12.55 12.25
C GLU A 67 -3.86 12.47 11.81
N LEU A 68 -4.45 11.27 11.89
CA LEU A 68 -5.87 11.02 11.70
C LEU A 68 -6.42 10.22 12.87
N ILE A 69 -7.64 10.54 13.28
CA ILE A 69 -8.37 9.84 14.34
C ILE A 69 -9.61 9.16 13.76
N VAL A 70 -9.83 7.91 14.14
CA VAL A 70 -11.03 7.15 13.78
C VAL A 70 -12.04 7.35 14.90
N VAL A 71 -13.22 7.85 14.54
CA VAL A 71 -14.35 7.98 15.46
C VAL A 71 -15.47 7.03 15.05
N PRO A 72 -16.25 6.49 15.98
CA PRO A 72 -17.44 5.73 15.64
C PRO A 72 -18.38 6.54 14.75
N ALA A 73 -18.95 5.90 13.74
CA ALA A 73 -19.99 6.53 12.94
C ALA A 73 -21.18 6.91 13.85
N PRO A 74 -21.88 8.01 13.56
CA PRO A 74 -23.12 8.32 14.26
C PRO A 74 -24.12 7.17 14.07
N PRO A 75 -25.01 6.93 15.05
CA PRO A 75 -26.06 5.93 14.89
C PRO A 75 -26.84 6.25 13.63
N LYS A 76 -27.10 5.23 12.81
CA LYS A 76 -27.97 5.40 11.64
C LYS A 76 -29.35 5.81 12.16
N GLN A 77 -29.83 6.97 11.71
CA GLN A 77 -31.23 7.32 11.88
C GLN A 77 -31.98 6.55 10.80
N ASP A 78 -32.77 5.55 11.23
CA ASP A 78 -33.73 4.86 10.37
C ASP A 78 -34.88 5.79 9.97
#